data_AF-A0A4Q7X7I4-F1
#
_entry.id   AF-A0A4Q7X7I4-F1
#
_cell.length_a   1.000
_cell.length_b   1.000
_cell.length_c   1.000
_cell.angle_alpha   90.00
_cell.angle_beta   90.00
_cell.angle_gamma   90.00
#
_symmetry.space_group_name_H-M   'P 1'
#
loop_
_entity.id
_entity.type
_entity.pdbx_description
1 polymer ?
#
loop_
_entity_poly.entity_id
_entity_poly.type
_entity_poly.pdbx_seq_one_letter_code
_entity_poly.pdbx_strand_id
1 'polypeptide(L)'
;MTDAVVQIPPQSWEYRLVAAVVYAVEQRAGGGRPGGPRTRWNGRVLEETDPENVGSAHPDGSIAVSVRQVLDRLREARDLDRPLTDDEAWLLRDAMDTLTHEAAHLMARLGDMSAPEAYPYDAAAAAYDEGRTEQWTKRNLDNIIIDVFADAGLEKVEAAVLAQPGVDAYAAFSPAVRHLDKAVAERSGLTSAEVTQKLMCADDSQRWNVAVDLMIDERLAEPGLMPEAHRAEVRKQLVAPLRESLSGLAAVEADESLGRDQKAEAGTKAAQQAIAGLDTELNRIERKYRIDNAQRAQQEAQRPGSRLNQAGRQARGNLPPDLKRLRALTAPQAPAAGATKRPVGAADHAPSEQGEGPRGQQAGPGGPRQSRSPQRD
;
A
#
# COMPACT_ATOMS: atom_id res chain seq x y z
N MET A 1 1.26 -39.47 -18.89
CA MET A 1 1.25 -40.12 -17.56
C MET A 1 1.15 -38.97 -16.58
N THR A 2 0.13 -38.92 -15.73
CA THR A 2 0.08 -37.89 -14.68
C THR A 2 1.01 -38.37 -13.59
N ASP A 3 2.22 -37.81 -13.52
CA ASP A 3 3.11 -38.07 -12.40
C ASP A 3 2.36 -37.71 -11.12
N ALA A 4 2.21 -38.70 -10.25
CA ALA A 4 1.48 -38.53 -9.02
C ALA A 4 2.24 -37.52 -8.16
N VAL A 5 1.59 -36.41 -7.80
CA VAL A 5 2.16 -35.41 -6.88
C VAL A 5 2.57 -36.12 -5.60
N VAL A 6 3.87 -36.12 -5.31
CA VAL A 6 4.44 -36.77 -4.12
C VAL A 6 4.31 -35.81 -2.94
N GLN A 7 3.62 -36.23 -1.89
CA GLN A 7 3.53 -35.45 -0.66
C GLN A 7 4.71 -35.79 0.27
N ILE A 8 5.38 -34.76 0.77
CA ILE A 8 6.42 -34.89 1.80
C ILE A 8 5.75 -35.25 3.14
N PRO A 9 6.13 -36.37 3.79
CA PRO A 9 5.40 -36.86 4.97
C PRO A 9 5.48 -35.90 6.17
N PRO A 10 4.38 -35.64 6.92
CA PRO A 10 4.38 -34.74 8.08
C PRO A 10 5.37 -35.09 9.20
N GLN A 11 5.73 -36.36 9.32
CA GLN A 11 6.69 -36.88 10.29
C GLN A 11 8.16 -36.74 9.85
N SER A 12 8.40 -36.33 8.60
CA SER A 12 9.73 -36.13 8.04
C SER A 12 10.40 -34.89 8.63
N TRP A 13 11.73 -34.81 8.52
CA TRP A 13 12.47 -33.63 8.99
C TRP A 13 12.23 -32.43 8.06
N GLU A 14 12.13 -32.70 6.76
CA GLU A 14 11.88 -31.75 5.68
C GLU A 14 10.55 -31.03 5.90
N TYR A 15 9.50 -31.78 6.21
CA TYR A 15 8.21 -31.20 6.54
C TYR A 15 8.31 -30.26 7.74
N ARG A 16 8.98 -30.68 8.81
CA ARG A 16 9.13 -29.84 10.02
C ARG A 16 9.91 -28.57 9.74
N LEU A 17 10.92 -28.63 8.88
CA LEU A 17 11.68 -27.47 8.43
C LEU A 17 10.78 -26.48 7.67
N VAL A 18 10.05 -26.95 6.66
CA VAL A 18 9.10 -26.11 5.89
C VAL A 18 8.03 -25.53 6.80
N ALA A 19 7.48 -26.34 7.71
CA ALA A 19 6.51 -25.89 8.71
C ALA A 19 7.08 -24.76 9.59
N ALA A 20 8.32 -24.92 10.09
CA ALA A 20 8.99 -23.92 10.90
C ALA A 20 9.19 -22.60 10.14
N VAL A 21 9.57 -22.65 8.85
CA VAL A 21 9.65 -21.46 8.00
C VAL A 21 8.30 -20.78 7.84
N VAL A 22 7.23 -21.54 7.53
CA VAL A 22 5.87 -20.98 7.42
C VAL A 22 5.43 -20.31 8.71
N TYR A 23 5.70 -20.92 9.88
CA TYR A 23 5.38 -20.31 11.16
C TYR A 23 6.22 -19.06 11.42
N ALA A 24 7.53 -19.07 11.13
CA ALA A 24 8.39 -17.90 11.29
C ALA A 24 7.92 -16.74 10.40
N VAL A 25 7.49 -17.03 9.17
CA VAL A 25 6.90 -16.05 8.26
C VAL A 25 5.60 -15.46 8.84
N GLU A 26 4.68 -16.30 9.30
CA GLU A 26 3.43 -15.85 9.92
C GLU A 26 3.71 -14.94 11.13
N GLN A 27 4.64 -15.32 12.00
CA GLN A 27 5.03 -14.53 13.17
C GLN A 27 5.53 -13.14 12.76
N ARG A 28 6.43 -13.08 11.76
CA ARG A 28 7.03 -11.83 11.27
C ARG A 28 6.06 -10.96 10.49
N ALA A 29 5.06 -11.55 9.84
CA ALA A 29 3.94 -10.82 9.27
C ALA A 29 2.94 -10.32 10.32
N GLY A 30 3.19 -10.56 11.61
CA GLY A 30 2.40 -10.05 12.74
C GLY A 30 1.38 -11.03 13.33
N GLY A 31 1.37 -12.30 12.87
CA GLY A 31 0.46 -13.35 13.33
C GLY A 31 0.69 -13.84 14.77
N GLY A 32 1.82 -13.45 15.39
CA GLY A 32 2.13 -13.77 16.79
C GLY A 32 1.26 -13.11 17.85
N ARG A 33 0.39 -12.19 17.44
CA ARG A 33 -0.49 -11.43 18.34
C ARG A 33 -1.92 -11.96 18.25
N PRO A 34 -2.71 -11.90 19.34
CA PRO A 34 -4.13 -12.22 19.27
C PRO A 34 -4.84 -11.41 18.15
N GLY A 35 -5.49 -12.11 17.22
CA GLY A 35 -6.15 -11.50 16.06
C GLY A 35 -5.22 -11.05 14.92
N GLY A 36 -3.92 -11.40 14.98
CA GLY A 36 -2.98 -11.16 13.88
C GLY A 36 -3.30 -11.96 12.61
N PRO A 37 -2.70 -11.60 11.47
CA PRO A 37 -2.87 -12.33 10.22
C PRO A 37 -2.39 -13.78 10.36
N ARG A 38 -3.02 -14.67 9.60
CA ARG A 38 -2.65 -16.09 9.54
C ARG A 38 -2.35 -16.45 8.10
N THR A 39 -1.37 -17.33 7.91
CA THR A 39 -1.13 -17.93 6.60
C THR A 39 -2.34 -18.76 6.17
N ARG A 40 -2.57 -18.88 4.86
CA ARG A 40 -3.53 -19.83 4.28
C ARG A 40 -2.96 -21.26 4.15
N TRP A 41 -1.77 -21.51 4.71
CA TRP A 41 -1.13 -22.81 4.65
C TRP A 41 -2.04 -23.93 5.16
N ASN A 42 -2.24 -24.96 4.34
CA ASN A 42 -3.13 -26.08 4.65
C ASN A 42 -2.40 -27.28 5.29
N GLY A 43 -1.11 -27.14 5.60
CA GLY A 43 -0.29 -28.21 6.18
C GLY A 43 0.18 -29.26 5.16
N ARG A 44 0.11 -29.00 3.86
CA ARG A 44 0.64 -29.90 2.82
C ARG A 44 1.94 -29.34 2.25
N VAL A 45 2.94 -30.19 2.21
CA VAL A 45 4.22 -29.96 1.51
C VAL A 45 4.33 -30.99 0.41
N LEU A 46 4.53 -30.54 -0.81
CA LEU A 46 4.57 -31.35 -2.03
C LEU A 46 5.98 -31.29 -2.63
N GLU A 47 6.35 -32.32 -3.38
CA GLU A 47 7.51 -32.25 -4.25
C GLU A 47 7.20 -31.37 -5.46
N GLU A 48 8.07 -30.40 -5.75
CA GLU A 48 8.03 -29.66 -7.01
C GLU A 48 8.58 -30.56 -8.13
N THR A 49 7.71 -30.82 -9.11
CA THR A 49 7.99 -31.74 -10.22
C THR A 49 8.55 -31.04 -11.45
N ASP A 50 8.36 -29.72 -11.55
CA ASP A 50 8.96 -28.93 -12.63
C ASP A 50 10.45 -28.71 -12.33
N PRO A 51 11.39 -29.21 -13.16
CA PRO A 51 12.82 -29.04 -12.92
C PRO A 51 13.29 -27.57 -13.03
N GLU A 52 12.52 -26.71 -13.70
CA GLU A 52 12.79 -25.28 -13.82
C GLU A 52 12.28 -24.50 -12.60
N ASN A 53 11.44 -25.12 -11.76
CA ASN A 53 10.93 -24.51 -10.54
C ASN A 53 11.59 -25.08 -9.27
N VAL A 54 11.92 -24.20 -8.33
CA VAL A 54 12.50 -24.57 -7.04
C VAL A 54 11.48 -24.57 -5.91
N GLY A 55 10.36 -23.86 -6.08
CA GLY A 55 9.25 -23.86 -5.13
C GLY A 55 8.00 -23.16 -5.69
N SER A 56 6.84 -23.49 -5.13
CA SER A 56 5.60 -22.78 -5.46
C SER A 56 4.57 -22.82 -4.32
N ALA A 57 3.88 -21.71 -4.11
CA ALA A 57 2.74 -21.59 -3.20
C ALA A 57 1.41 -21.75 -3.96
N HIS A 58 0.72 -22.88 -3.77
CA HIS A 58 -0.46 -23.25 -4.57
C HIS A 58 -1.72 -22.59 -4.03
N PRO A 59 -2.75 -22.31 -4.86
CA PRO A 59 -4.00 -21.69 -4.40
C PRO A 59 -4.70 -22.42 -3.24
N ASP A 60 -4.63 -23.76 -3.19
CA ASP A 60 -5.25 -24.56 -2.12
C ASP A 60 -4.56 -24.41 -0.74
N GLY A 61 -3.45 -23.67 -0.69
CA GLY A 61 -2.65 -23.43 0.51
C GLY A 61 -1.51 -24.43 0.71
N SER A 62 -1.23 -25.31 -0.26
CA SER A 62 -0.04 -26.17 -0.20
C SER A 62 1.21 -25.44 -0.68
N ILE A 63 2.38 -25.93 -0.24
CA ILE A 63 3.68 -25.50 -0.77
C ILE A 63 4.30 -26.68 -1.51
N ALA A 64 4.72 -26.50 -2.76
CA ALA A 64 5.60 -27.42 -3.44
C ALA A 64 7.04 -26.93 -3.37
N VAL A 65 8.00 -27.83 -3.18
CA VAL A 65 9.43 -27.49 -3.06
C VAL A 65 10.28 -28.53 -3.77
N SER A 66 11.32 -28.10 -4.47
CA SER A 66 12.27 -29.01 -5.10
C SER A 66 13.05 -29.80 -4.05
N VAL A 67 12.85 -31.12 -4.02
CA VAL A 67 13.60 -32.01 -3.12
C VAL A 67 15.09 -31.86 -3.35
N ARG A 68 15.55 -31.98 -4.60
CA ARG A 68 16.97 -31.92 -4.96
C ARG A 68 17.61 -30.56 -4.71
N GLN A 69 16.93 -29.47 -5.08
CA GLN A 69 17.54 -28.12 -5.08
C GLN A 69 17.42 -27.42 -3.73
N VAL A 70 16.48 -27.83 -2.87
CA VAL A 70 16.21 -27.16 -1.59
C VAL A 70 16.37 -28.14 -0.43
N LEU A 71 15.54 -29.19 -0.37
CA LEU A 71 15.43 -30.04 0.83
C LEU A 71 16.66 -30.92 1.05
N ASP A 72 17.20 -31.52 0.00
CA ASP A 72 18.39 -32.38 0.06
C ASP A 72 19.61 -31.57 0.49
N ARG A 73 19.79 -30.34 -0.04
CA ARG A 73 20.89 -29.45 0.36
C ARG A 73 20.86 -29.12 1.85
N LEU A 74 19.68 -28.78 2.36
CA LEU A 74 19.48 -28.47 3.78
C LEU A 74 19.72 -29.72 4.64
N ARG A 75 19.27 -30.91 4.20
CA ARG A 75 19.51 -32.18 4.90
C ARG A 75 21.00 -32.54 4.93
N GLU A 76 21.68 -32.43 3.80
CA GLU A 76 23.11 -32.73 3.69
C GLU A 76 23.94 -31.83 4.62
N ALA A 77 23.63 -30.53 4.67
CA ALA A 77 24.30 -29.60 5.56
C ALA A 77 24.06 -29.88 7.05
N ARG A 78 22.85 -30.33 7.42
CA ARG A 78 22.55 -30.78 8.80
C ARG A 78 23.46 -31.92 9.20
N ASP A 79 23.68 -32.88 8.31
CA ASP A 79 24.46 -34.09 8.58
C ASP A 79 25.97 -33.89 8.34
N LEU A 80 26.40 -32.69 7.95
CA LEU A 80 27.78 -32.43 7.55
C LEU A 80 28.72 -32.17 8.73
N ASP A 81 29.78 -32.98 8.88
CA ASP A 81 30.75 -32.84 9.99
C ASP A 81 31.95 -31.93 9.67
N ARG A 82 31.84 -31.12 8.62
CA ARG A 82 32.85 -30.14 8.22
C ARG A 82 32.22 -28.76 7.99
N PRO A 83 33.02 -27.67 8.00
CA PRO A 83 32.54 -26.38 7.52
C PRO A 83 32.02 -26.46 6.08
N LEU A 84 31.03 -25.62 5.77
CA LEU A 84 30.58 -25.39 4.40
C LEU A 84 31.67 -24.70 3.59
N THR A 85 31.71 -25.00 2.29
CA THR A 85 32.36 -24.11 1.32
C THR A 85 31.50 -22.86 1.10
N ASP A 86 32.07 -21.83 0.48
CA ASP A 86 31.32 -20.62 0.14
C ASP A 86 30.14 -20.94 -0.79
N ASP A 87 30.35 -21.80 -1.80
CA ASP A 87 29.30 -22.23 -2.72
C ASP A 87 28.17 -22.99 -2.01
N GLU A 88 28.52 -23.90 -1.07
CA GLU A 88 27.52 -24.63 -0.29
C GLU A 88 26.71 -23.70 0.61
N ALA A 89 27.39 -22.75 1.28
CA ALA A 89 26.72 -21.75 2.10
C ALA A 89 25.78 -20.88 1.26
N TRP A 90 26.19 -20.52 0.03
CA TRP A 90 25.37 -19.73 -0.89
C TRP A 90 24.13 -20.51 -1.32
N LEU A 91 24.29 -21.78 -1.72
CA LEU A 91 23.17 -22.64 -2.11
C LEU A 91 22.19 -22.91 -0.95
N LEU A 92 22.68 -22.97 0.29
CA LEU A 92 21.83 -23.09 1.47
C LEU A 92 21.04 -21.81 1.74
N ARG A 93 21.66 -20.64 1.54
CA ARG A 93 20.97 -19.36 1.65
C ARG A 93 19.85 -19.25 0.61
N ASP A 94 20.14 -19.63 -0.62
CA ASP A 94 19.18 -19.67 -1.74
C ASP A 94 18.01 -20.65 -1.47
N ALA A 95 18.31 -21.81 -0.87
CA ALA A 95 17.28 -22.76 -0.44
C ALA A 95 16.35 -22.16 0.63
N MET A 96 16.90 -21.48 1.64
CA MET A 96 16.11 -20.80 2.67
C MET A 96 15.32 -19.60 2.14
N ASP A 97 15.91 -18.89 1.18
CA ASP A 97 15.26 -17.82 0.47
C ASP A 97 14.01 -18.32 -0.27
N THR A 98 14.15 -19.41 -1.04
CA THR A 98 13.04 -20.08 -1.72
C THR A 98 11.93 -20.47 -0.73
N LEU A 99 12.26 -21.17 0.36
CA LEU A 99 11.27 -21.58 1.36
C LEU A 99 10.55 -20.38 1.98
N THR A 100 11.29 -19.30 2.25
CA THR A 100 10.75 -18.07 2.82
C THR A 100 9.83 -17.35 1.83
N HIS A 101 10.25 -17.28 0.57
CA HIS A 101 9.50 -16.65 -0.52
C HIS A 101 8.15 -17.34 -0.73
N GLU A 102 8.13 -18.66 -0.85
CA GLU A 102 6.88 -19.40 -1.04
C GLU A 102 5.98 -19.34 0.20
N ALA A 103 6.55 -19.41 1.40
CA ALA A 103 5.79 -19.23 2.63
C ALA A 103 5.18 -17.82 2.72
N ALA A 104 5.87 -16.79 2.24
CA ALA A 104 5.40 -15.41 2.21
C ALA A 104 4.21 -15.21 1.25
N HIS A 105 4.18 -15.90 0.10
CA HIS A 105 3.01 -15.92 -0.79
C HIS A 105 1.74 -16.45 -0.11
N LEU A 106 1.87 -17.32 0.89
CA LEU A 106 0.72 -17.83 1.65
C LEU A 106 0.15 -16.85 2.67
N MET A 107 0.80 -15.69 2.91
CA MET A 107 0.22 -14.66 3.77
C MET A 107 -0.97 -13.95 3.12
N ALA A 108 -1.02 -13.91 1.80
CA ALA A 108 -2.16 -13.39 1.07
C ALA A 108 -3.28 -14.42 1.04
N ARG A 109 -4.51 -13.99 1.37
CA ARG A 109 -5.70 -14.81 1.10
C ARG A 109 -5.97 -14.81 -0.40
N LEU A 110 -6.54 -15.92 -0.88
CA LEU A 110 -7.12 -15.95 -2.21
C LEU A 110 -8.31 -14.99 -2.25
N GLY A 111 -8.31 -14.12 -3.25
CA GLY A 111 -9.36 -13.16 -3.45
C GLY A 111 -10.62 -13.76 -4.05
N ASP A 112 -11.76 -13.23 -3.63
CA ASP A 112 -13.04 -13.48 -4.26
C ASP A 112 -13.18 -12.59 -5.52
N MET A 113 -13.00 -13.18 -6.70
CA MET A 113 -13.18 -12.48 -7.97
C MET A 113 -14.63 -12.03 -8.24
N SER A 114 -15.60 -12.47 -7.45
CA SER A 114 -16.98 -11.96 -7.49
C SER A 114 -17.20 -10.74 -6.59
N ALA A 115 -16.23 -10.40 -5.73
CA ALA A 115 -16.31 -9.21 -4.90
C ALA A 115 -16.33 -7.93 -5.76
N PRO A 116 -17.04 -6.88 -5.32
CA PRO A 116 -17.00 -5.59 -5.97
C PRO A 116 -15.55 -5.10 -6.15
N GLU A 117 -15.26 -4.52 -7.32
CA GLU A 117 -13.95 -3.94 -7.63
C GLU A 117 -12.77 -4.93 -7.54
N ALA A 118 -13.04 -6.25 -7.56
CA ALA A 118 -11.99 -7.25 -7.66
C ALA A 118 -11.22 -7.08 -8.97
N TYR A 119 -9.89 -7.14 -8.88
CA TYR A 119 -9.03 -7.09 -10.04
C TYR A 119 -8.47 -8.48 -10.37
N PRO A 120 -8.37 -8.83 -11.66
CA PRO A 120 -7.77 -10.09 -12.06
C PRO A 120 -6.28 -10.09 -11.75
N TYR A 121 -5.77 -11.29 -11.48
CA TYR A 121 -4.35 -11.59 -11.39
C TYR A 121 -3.75 -11.62 -12.82
N ASP A 122 -3.31 -10.46 -13.30
CA ASP A 122 -2.65 -10.28 -14.60
C ASP A 122 -1.15 -10.01 -14.43
N ALA A 123 -0.44 -9.70 -15.52
CA ALA A 123 1.01 -9.44 -15.49
C ALA A 123 1.41 -8.31 -14.54
N ALA A 124 0.59 -7.26 -14.39
CA ALA A 124 0.84 -6.19 -13.43
C ALA A 124 0.66 -6.67 -11.99
N ALA A 125 -0.39 -7.45 -11.72
CA ALA A 125 -0.60 -8.06 -10.41
C ALA A 125 0.52 -9.03 -10.03
N ALA A 126 0.95 -9.88 -10.96
CA ALA A 126 2.06 -10.81 -10.77
C ALA A 126 3.37 -10.07 -10.46
N ALA A 127 3.76 -9.10 -11.29
CA ALA A 127 4.96 -8.30 -11.06
C ALA A 127 4.93 -7.57 -9.71
N TYR A 128 3.77 -7.03 -9.33
CA TYR A 128 3.60 -6.36 -8.04
C TYR A 128 3.67 -7.34 -6.86
N ASP A 129 3.10 -8.53 -7.00
CA ASP A 129 3.10 -9.54 -5.95
C ASP A 129 4.49 -10.15 -5.74
N GLU A 130 5.11 -10.63 -6.82
CA GLU A 130 6.45 -11.23 -6.80
C GLU A 130 7.50 -10.25 -6.25
N GLY A 131 7.55 -9.01 -6.76
CA GLY A 131 8.50 -8.01 -6.28
C GLY A 131 8.32 -7.66 -4.81
N ARG A 132 7.09 -7.76 -4.29
CA ARG A 132 6.78 -7.47 -2.88
C ARG A 132 7.09 -8.65 -1.98
N THR A 133 6.69 -9.86 -2.38
CA THR A 133 7.05 -11.09 -1.68
C THR A 133 8.56 -11.21 -1.58
N GLU A 134 9.27 -10.90 -2.67
CA GLU A 134 10.72 -10.87 -2.71
C GLU A 134 11.33 -9.81 -1.79
N GLN A 135 10.85 -8.56 -1.89
CA GLN A 135 11.30 -7.48 -1.00
C GLN A 135 11.07 -7.83 0.48
N TRP A 136 9.93 -8.41 0.83
CA TRP A 136 9.63 -8.84 2.19
C TRP A 136 10.56 -9.98 2.62
N THR A 137 10.78 -10.95 1.75
CA THR A 137 11.67 -12.09 1.96
C THR A 137 13.09 -11.62 2.27
N LYS A 138 13.70 -10.79 1.43
CA LYS A 138 15.08 -10.31 1.67
C LYS A 138 15.23 -9.50 2.96
N ARG A 139 14.19 -8.75 3.36
CA ARG A 139 14.20 -8.00 4.63
C ARG A 139 14.14 -8.90 5.86
N ASN A 140 13.60 -10.11 5.72
CA ASN A 140 13.34 -11.02 6.83
C ASN A 140 14.19 -12.30 6.81
N LEU A 141 14.90 -12.59 5.71
CA LEU A 141 15.58 -13.87 5.48
C LEU A 141 16.59 -14.23 6.58
N ASP A 142 17.56 -13.37 6.88
CA ASP A 142 18.59 -13.64 7.92
C ASP A 142 17.98 -14.03 9.25
N ASN A 143 16.88 -13.37 9.50
CA ASN A 143 16.14 -13.31 10.72
C ASN A 143 15.28 -14.59 10.86
N ILE A 144 14.72 -15.08 9.75
CA ILE A 144 14.08 -16.40 9.63
C ILE A 144 15.10 -17.53 9.70
N ILE A 145 16.28 -17.36 9.10
CA ILE A 145 17.39 -18.32 9.20
C ILE A 145 17.75 -18.52 10.67
N ILE A 146 17.97 -17.43 11.43
CA ILE A 146 18.24 -17.48 12.87
C ILE A 146 17.11 -18.19 13.63
N ASP A 147 15.85 -17.84 13.34
CA ASP A 147 14.70 -18.41 14.05
C ASP A 147 14.52 -19.92 13.78
N VAL A 148 14.92 -20.41 12.60
CA VAL A 148 14.64 -21.78 12.15
C VAL A 148 15.83 -22.72 12.31
N PHE A 149 17.06 -22.25 12.11
CA PHE A 149 18.24 -23.12 12.02
C PHE A 149 18.52 -23.89 13.30
N ALA A 150 18.38 -23.23 14.46
CA ALA A 150 18.60 -23.87 15.75
C ALA A 150 17.67 -25.09 15.96
N ASP A 151 16.38 -24.94 15.68
CA ASP A 151 15.41 -26.02 15.86
C ASP A 151 15.51 -27.11 14.77
N ALA A 152 16.10 -26.76 13.61
CA ALA A 152 16.30 -27.67 12.50
C ALA A 152 17.60 -28.50 12.59
N GLY A 153 18.51 -28.19 13.53
CA GLY A 153 19.84 -28.83 13.62
C GLY A 153 20.86 -28.26 12.63
N LEU A 154 20.68 -27.00 12.21
CA LEU A 154 21.53 -26.28 11.24
C LEU A 154 22.37 -25.17 11.91
N GLU A 155 22.41 -25.12 13.24
CA GLU A 155 23.11 -24.08 14.01
C GLU A 155 24.61 -24.00 13.67
N LYS A 156 25.25 -25.14 13.34
CA LYS A 156 26.67 -25.20 13.00
C LYS A 156 27.02 -24.53 11.67
N VAL A 157 26.04 -24.36 10.78
CA VAL A 157 26.23 -23.75 9.45
C VAL A 157 25.67 -22.33 9.35
N GLU A 158 24.90 -21.88 10.35
CA GLU A 158 24.20 -20.59 10.36
C GLU A 158 25.11 -19.41 9.99
N ALA A 159 26.25 -19.28 10.67
CA ALA A 159 27.17 -18.16 10.46
C ALA A 159 27.70 -18.11 9.01
N ALA A 160 27.98 -19.27 8.40
CA ALA A 160 28.46 -19.34 7.02
C ALA A 160 27.36 -18.92 6.03
N VAL A 161 26.11 -19.35 6.27
CA VAL A 161 24.94 -19.00 5.43
C VAL A 161 24.58 -17.51 5.57
N LEU A 162 24.64 -16.96 6.78
CA LEU A 162 24.38 -15.53 7.03
C LEU A 162 25.48 -14.61 6.45
N ALA A 163 26.69 -15.11 6.26
CA ALA A 163 27.77 -14.37 5.62
C ALA A 163 27.58 -14.21 4.10
N GLN A 164 26.71 -15.01 3.49
CA GLN A 164 26.48 -14.96 2.04
C GLN A 164 25.59 -13.78 1.65
N PRO A 165 25.86 -13.14 0.49
CA PRO A 165 25.01 -12.07 0.00
C PRO A 165 23.63 -12.60 -0.38
N GLY A 166 22.58 -11.82 -0.13
CA GLY A 166 21.27 -12.05 -0.74
C GLY A 166 21.30 -11.65 -2.22
N VAL A 167 20.72 -12.49 -3.08
CA VAL A 167 20.51 -12.18 -4.50
C VAL A 167 19.03 -11.92 -4.72
N ASP A 168 18.68 -10.80 -5.34
CA ASP A 168 17.29 -10.47 -5.71
C ASP A 168 16.88 -11.32 -6.93
N ALA A 169 15.86 -12.15 -6.83
CA ALA A 169 15.39 -13.00 -7.92
C ALA A 169 14.76 -12.18 -9.06
N TYR A 170 14.15 -11.03 -8.73
CA TYR A 170 13.37 -10.24 -9.67
C TYR A 170 13.94 -8.84 -9.85
N ALA A 171 14.84 -8.71 -10.83
CA ALA A 171 15.64 -7.50 -11.01
C ALA A 171 14.80 -6.27 -11.38
N ALA A 172 13.69 -6.43 -12.12
CA ALA A 172 12.76 -5.36 -12.47
C ALA A 172 11.65 -5.18 -11.42
N PHE A 173 11.11 -6.28 -10.86
CA PHE A 173 9.96 -6.20 -9.95
C PHE A 173 10.33 -5.55 -8.61
N SER A 174 11.39 -6.03 -7.97
CA SER A 174 11.76 -5.61 -6.61
C SER A 174 12.06 -4.11 -6.50
N PRO A 175 12.80 -3.46 -7.43
CA PRO A 175 12.94 -2.00 -7.42
C PRO A 175 11.61 -1.29 -7.61
N ALA A 176 10.75 -1.77 -8.52
CA ALA A 176 9.46 -1.13 -8.78
C ALA A 176 8.58 -1.11 -7.52
N VAL A 177 8.46 -2.25 -6.85
CA VAL A 177 7.69 -2.36 -5.60
C VAL A 177 8.30 -1.52 -4.49
N ARG A 178 9.64 -1.53 -4.30
CA ARG A 178 10.29 -0.70 -3.27
C ARG A 178 9.93 0.77 -3.40
N HIS A 179 9.91 1.28 -4.64
CA HIS A 179 9.53 2.66 -4.91
C HIS A 179 8.05 2.92 -4.66
N LEU A 180 7.17 2.00 -5.06
CA LEU A 180 5.73 2.09 -4.83
C LEU A 180 5.37 2.04 -3.35
N ASP A 181 5.88 1.06 -2.60
CA ASP A 181 5.61 0.93 -1.17
C ASP A 181 6.07 2.15 -0.39
N LYS A 182 7.23 2.71 -0.75
CA LYS A 182 7.73 3.96 -0.19
C LYS A 182 6.78 5.13 -0.50
N ALA A 183 6.34 5.24 -1.74
CA ALA A 183 5.43 6.30 -2.16
C ALA A 183 4.05 6.20 -1.47
N VAL A 184 3.51 4.99 -1.33
CA VAL A 184 2.26 4.73 -0.58
C VAL A 184 2.45 5.11 0.88
N ALA A 185 3.54 4.67 1.52
CA ALA A 185 3.86 5.00 2.91
C ALA A 185 3.92 6.51 3.16
N GLU A 186 4.64 7.25 2.31
CA GLU A 186 4.73 8.71 2.38
C GLU A 186 3.37 9.41 2.26
N ARG A 187 2.45 8.88 1.43
CA ARG A 187 1.14 9.49 1.16
C ARG A 187 0.07 9.10 2.17
N SER A 188 0.21 7.95 2.82
CA SER A 188 -0.72 7.44 3.82
C SER A 188 -0.29 7.74 5.26
N GLY A 189 0.85 8.40 5.46
CA GLY A 189 1.41 8.66 6.79
C GLY A 189 1.88 7.40 7.54
N LEU A 190 1.99 6.25 6.85
CA LEU A 190 2.41 4.99 7.44
C LEU A 190 3.91 4.76 7.22
N THR A 191 4.50 3.85 7.98
CA THR A 191 5.84 3.35 7.69
C THR A 191 5.82 2.37 6.51
N SER A 192 6.95 2.22 5.80
CA SER A 192 7.08 1.21 4.74
C SER A 192 6.80 -0.21 5.26
N ALA A 193 7.15 -0.51 6.51
CA ALA A 193 6.88 -1.80 7.13
C ALA A 193 5.37 -2.05 7.31
N GLU A 194 4.61 -1.06 7.80
CA GLU A 194 3.15 -1.17 7.95
C GLU A 194 2.44 -1.31 6.60
N VAL A 195 2.86 -0.56 5.59
CA VAL A 195 2.34 -0.70 4.22
C VAL A 195 2.62 -2.10 3.68
N THR A 196 3.87 -2.56 3.79
CA THR A 196 4.25 -3.91 3.32
C THR A 196 3.40 -4.97 4.01
N GLN A 197 3.24 -4.90 5.33
CA GLN A 197 2.45 -5.85 6.11
C GLN A 197 0.98 -5.87 5.69
N LYS A 198 0.34 -4.69 5.60
CA LYS A 198 -1.07 -4.56 5.19
C LYS A 198 -1.29 -5.15 3.80
N LEU A 199 -0.40 -4.85 2.87
CA LEU A 199 -0.54 -5.29 1.49
C LEU A 199 -0.23 -6.79 1.35
N MET A 200 0.78 -7.30 2.03
CA MET A 200 1.15 -8.73 2.04
C MET A 200 -0.01 -9.60 2.53
N CYS A 201 -0.76 -9.13 3.53
CA CYS A 201 -1.91 -9.85 4.08
C CYS A 201 -3.24 -9.56 3.34
N ALA A 202 -3.23 -8.67 2.35
CA ALA A 202 -4.43 -8.36 1.57
C ALA A 202 -4.75 -9.46 0.57
N ASP A 203 -6.04 -9.77 0.44
CA ASP A 203 -6.59 -10.61 -0.62
C ASP A 203 -6.05 -10.15 -1.99
N ASP A 204 -5.54 -11.09 -2.79
CA ASP A 204 -4.86 -10.77 -4.05
C ASP A 204 -5.69 -9.89 -5.01
N SER A 205 -6.98 -10.18 -5.14
CA SER A 205 -7.93 -9.44 -5.99
C SER A 205 -8.25 -8.03 -5.48
N GLN A 206 -8.04 -7.77 -4.18
CA GLN A 206 -8.37 -6.49 -3.53
C GLN A 206 -7.14 -5.66 -3.18
N ARG A 207 -5.94 -6.21 -3.36
CA ARG A 207 -4.67 -5.60 -2.98
C ARG A 207 -4.44 -4.20 -3.56
N TRP A 208 -4.82 -4.00 -4.82
CA TRP A 208 -4.79 -2.69 -5.45
C TRP A 208 -5.72 -1.69 -4.75
N ASN A 209 -6.93 -2.14 -4.38
CA ASN A 209 -7.88 -1.33 -3.61
C ASN A 209 -7.32 -0.98 -2.23
N VAL A 210 -6.72 -1.95 -1.54
CA VAL A 210 -6.08 -1.70 -0.23
C VAL A 210 -4.97 -0.65 -0.38
N ALA A 211 -4.09 -0.77 -1.38
CA ALA A 211 -3.01 0.20 -1.58
C ALA A 211 -3.53 1.63 -1.79
N VAL A 212 -4.56 1.80 -2.62
CA VAL A 212 -5.13 3.14 -2.86
C VAL A 212 -6.00 3.63 -1.70
N ASP A 213 -6.67 2.73 -0.98
CA ASP A 213 -7.47 3.08 0.19
C ASP A 213 -6.63 3.73 1.28
N LEU A 214 -5.38 3.29 1.48
CA LEU A 214 -4.46 3.95 2.43
C LEU A 214 -4.27 5.44 2.13
N MET A 215 -4.29 5.82 0.86
CA MET A 215 -4.16 7.23 0.45
C MET A 215 -5.51 7.95 0.41
N ILE A 216 -6.59 7.25 0.03
CA ILE A 216 -7.95 7.79 0.08
C ILE A 216 -8.31 8.16 1.52
N ASP A 217 -8.00 7.29 2.48
CA ASP A 217 -8.28 7.49 3.90
C ASP A 217 -7.63 8.79 4.39
N GLU A 218 -6.30 8.88 4.28
CA GLU A 218 -5.50 10.03 4.72
C GLU A 218 -5.89 11.34 3.99
N ARG A 219 -6.06 11.29 2.67
CA ARG A 219 -6.12 12.52 1.83
C ARG A 219 -7.53 13.00 1.54
N LEU A 220 -8.52 12.10 1.55
CA LEU A 220 -9.86 12.39 1.06
C LEU A 220 -10.94 12.11 2.10
N ALA A 221 -10.88 10.96 2.79
CA ALA A 221 -11.94 10.52 3.69
C ALA A 221 -11.82 11.14 5.08
N GLU A 222 -10.66 11.04 5.74
CA GLU A 222 -10.44 11.58 7.08
C GLU A 222 -10.61 13.10 7.15
N PRO A 223 -10.14 13.90 6.16
CA PRO A 223 -10.42 15.33 6.12
C PRO A 223 -11.89 15.67 5.79
N GLY A 224 -12.74 14.67 5.53
CA GLY A 224 -14.15 14.84 5.16
C GLY A 224 -14.36 15.46 3.78
N LEU A 225 -13.38 15.34 2.88
CA LEU A 225 -13.48 15.91 1.53
C LEU A 225 -14.39 15.08 0.62
N MET A 226 -14.26 13.75 0.69
CA MET A 226 -14.96 12.80 -0.18
C MET A 226 -16.07 12.05 0.57
N PRO A 227 -17.32 12.02 0.05
CA PRO A 227 -18.35 11.12 0.57
C PRO A 227 -18.01 9.64 0.32
N GLU A 228 -18.32 8.77 1.29
CA GLU A 228 -18.05 7.33 1.19
C GLU A 228 -18.68 6.67 -0.05
N ALA A 229 -19.87 7.15 -0.47
CA ALA A 229 -20.55 6.68 -1.68
C ALA A 229 -19.72 6.85 -2.98
N HIS A 230 -18.66 7.67 -2.96
CA HIS A 230 -17.79 7.88 -4.12
C HIS A 230 -16.48 7.07 -4.06
N ARG A 231 -16.22 6.33 -2.96
CA ARG A 231 -14.95 5.61 -2.75
C ARG A 231 -14.66 4.63 -3.88
N ALA A 232 -15.65 3.83 -4.26
CA ALA A 232 -15.59 2.87 -5.37
C ALA A 232 -15.02 3.45 -6.67
N GLU A 233 -15.60 4.58 -7.10
CA GLU A 233 -15.21 5.25 -8.33
C GLU A 233 -13.82 5.91 -8.22
N VAL A 234 -13.49 6.46 -7.05
CA VAL A 234 -12.16 7.01 -6.79
C VAL A 234 -11.07 5.93 -6.78
N ARG A 235 -11.33 4.76 -6.17
CA ARG A 235 -10.40 3.61 -6.23
C ARG A 235 -10.09 3.24 -7.67
N LYS A 236 -11.12 3.08 -8.51
CA LYS A 236 -10.94 2.75 -9.93
C LYS A 236 -10.03 3.75 -10.65
N GLN A 237 -10.22 5.05 -10.39
CA GLN A 237 -9.39 6.11 -10.99
C GLN A 237 -7.94 6.06 -10.51
N LEU A 238 -7.70 5.74 -9.22
CA LEU A 238 -6.36 5.69 -8.64
C LEU A 238 -5.60 4.39 -8.95
N VAL A 239 -6.30 3.26 -9.12
CA VAL A 239 -5.69 1.96 -9.46
C VAL A 239 -5.22 1.93 -10.92
N ALA A 240 -5.96 2.57 -11.83
CA ALA A 240 -5.65 2.58 -13.26
C ALA A 240 -4.17 2.94 -13.59
N PRO A 241 -3.61 4.09 -13.15
CA PRO A 241 -2.23 4.45 -13.47
C PRO A 241 -1.20 3.47 -12.88
N LEU A 242 -1.50 2.83 -11.74
CA LEU A 242 -0.62 1.83 -11.13
C LEU A 242 -0.52 0.59 -12.01
N ARG A 243 -1.66 0.02 -12.39
CA ARG A 243 -1.69 -1.20 -13.21
C ARG A 243 -1.12 -0.97 -14.60
N GLU A 244 -1.46 0.16 -15.23
CA GLU A 244 -0.97 0.50 -16.57
C GLU A 244 0.57 0.54 -16.59
N SER A 245 1.17 1.26 -15.65
CA SER A 245 2.63 1.47 -15.60
C SER A 245 3.41 0.19 -15.30
N LEU A 246 2.82 -0.78 -14.58
CA LEU A 246 3.49 -2.03 -14.21
C LEU A 246 3.21 -3.18 -15.19
N SER A 247 2.24 -3.04 -16.10
CA SER A 247 1.82 -4.10 -17.02
C SER A 247 2.94 -4.65 -17.91
N GLY A 248 3.95 -3.83 -18.23
CA GLY A 248 5.09 -4.21 -19.05
C GLY A 248 6.24 -4.88 -18.30
N LEU A 249 6.22 -4.91 -16.95
CA LEU A 249 7.37 -5.38 -16.19
C LEU A 249 7.65 -6.86 -16.37
N ALA A 250 6.62 -7.70 -16.50
CA ALA A 250 6.83 -9.13 -16.72
C ALA A 250 7.64 -9.41 -18.00
N ALA A 251 7.41 -8.63 -19.06
CA ALA A 251 8.20 -8.73 -20.28
C ALA A 251 9.64 -8.26 -20.09
N VAL A 252 9.87 -7.21 -19.29
CA VAL A 252 11.22 -6.74 -18.93
C VAL A 252 11.97 -7.79 -18.12
N GLU A 253 11.30 -8.43 -17.16
CA GLU A 253 11.92 -9.46 -16.32
C GLU A 253 12.28 -10.70 -17.14
N ALA A 254 11.42 -11.11 -18.08
CA ALA A 254 11.66 -12.26 -18.96
C ALA A 254 12.68 -11.99 -20.09
N ASP A 255 13.03 -10.74 -20.37
CA ASP A 255 13.94 -10.40 -21.46
C ASP A 255 15.39 -10.76 -21.09
N GLU A 256 15.90 -11.84 -21.69
CA GLU A 256 17.27 -12.32 -21.49
C GLU A 256 18.34 -11.40 -22.12
N SER A 257 17.95 -10.50 -23.01
CA SER A 257 18.88 -9.53 -23.60
C SER A 257 19.23 -8.37 -22.67
N LEU A 258 18.45 -8.19 -21.59
CA LEU A 258 18.67 -7.16 -20.59
C LEU A 258 19.47 -7.70 -19.40
N GLY A 259 20.53 -6.97 -19.03
CA GLY A 259 21.24 -7.20 -17.77
C GLY A 259 20.41 -6.78 -16.55
N ARG A 260 20.79 -7.26 -15.36
CA ARG A 260 20.09 -6.96 -14.08
C ARG A 260 19.95 -5.46 -13.83
N ASP A 261 20.98 -4.67 -14.12
CA ASP A 261 20.93 -3.20 -13.93
C ASP A 261 19.92 -2.53 -14.86
N GLN A 262 19.81 -2.98 -16.11
CA GLN A 262 18.85 -2.46 -17.08
C GLN A 262 17.42 -2.82 -16.68
N LYS A 263 17.20 -4.06 -16.20
CA LYS A 263 15.92 -4.51 -15.64
C LYS A 263 15.54 -3.65 -14.43
N ALA A 264 16.48 -3.39 -13.53
CA ALA A 264 16.25 -2.55 -12.35
C ALA A 264 15.96 -1.09 -12.69
N GLU A 265 16.61 -0.51 -13.69
CA GLU A 265 16.33 0.83 -14.19
C GLU A 265 14.91 0.91 -14.79
N ALA A 266 14.53 -0.08 -15.60
CA ALA A 266 13.19 -0.17 -16.18
C ALA A 266 12.11 -0.33 -15.10
N GLY A 267 12.35 -1.18 -14.09
CA GLY A 267 11.50 -1.32 -12.90
C GLY A 267 11.32 0.00 -12.16
N THR A 268 12.42 0.71 -11.90
CA THR A 268 12.41 2.02 -11.23
C THR A 268 11.62 3.05 -12.05
N LYS A 269 11.80 3.08 -13.37
CA LYS A 269 11.08 3.98 -14.26
C LYS A 269 9.57 3.70 -14.28
N ALA A 270 9.18 2.43 -14.36
CA ALA A 270 7.78 2.03 -14.29
C ALA A 270 7.11 2.49 -12.99
N ALA A 271 7.78 2.30 -11.84
CA ALA A 271 7.28 2.79 -10.56
C ALA A 271 7.18 4.33 -10.51
N GLN A 272 8.17 5.06 -11.04
CA GLN A 272 8.10 6.52 -11.10
C GLN A 272 6.92 7.01 -11.95
N GLN A 273 6.64 6.35 -13.07
CA GLN A 273 5.47 6.65 -13.91
C GLN A 273 4.16 6.34 -13.18
N ALA A 274 4.08 5.20 -12.50
CA ALA A 274 2.94 4.80 -11.68
C ALA A 274 2.64 5.85 -10.59
N ILE A 275 3.68 6.28 -9.86
CA ILE A 275 3.59 7.28 -8.81
C ILE A 275 3.15 8.64 -9.36
N ALA A 276 3.74 9.09 -10.49
CA ALA A 276 3.36 10.36 -11.10
C ALA A 276 1.91 10.37 -11.61
N GLY A 277 1.46 9.26 -12.20
CA GLY A 277 0.07 9.08 -12.63
C GLY A 277 -0.90 9.09 -11.45
N LEU A 278 -0.57 8.32 -10.41
CA LEU A 278 -1.32 8.29 -9.16
C LEU A 278 -1.43 9.68 -8.51
N ASP A 279 -0.32 10.42 -8.40
CA ASP A 279 -0.30 11.78 -7.85
C ASP A 279 -1.14 12.75 -8.65
N THR A 280 -1.07 12.65 -9.98
CA THR A 280 -1.87 13.49 -10.88
C THR A 280 -3.35 13.26 -10.65
N GLU A 281 -3.77 12.00 -10.58
CA GLU A 281 -5.17 11.62 -10.37
C GLU A 281 -5.66 11.98 -8.95
N LEU A 282 -4.86 11.70 -7.91
CA LEU A 282 -5.20 12.05 -6.53
C LEU A 282 -5.38 13.56 -6.36
N ASN A 283 -4.44 14.36 -6.88
CA ASN A 283 -4.53 15.82 -6.82
C ASN A 283 -5.73 16.37 -7.62
N ARG A 284 -6.06 15.76 -8.76
CA ARG A 284 -7.24 16.11 -9.56
C ARG A 284 -8.53 15.85 -8.78
N ILE A 285 -8.65 14.70 -8.14
CA ILE A 285 -9.81 14.28 -7.33
C ILE A 285 -9.94 15.16 -6.08
N GLU A 286 -8.85 15.38 -5.35
CA GLU A 286 -8.79 16.23 -4.16
C GLU A 286 -9.23 17.67 -4.48
N ARG A 287 -8.74 18.24 -5.59
CA ARG A 287 -9.15 19.57 -6.08
C ARG A 287 -10.63 19.62 -6.40
N LYS A 288 -11.16 18.62 -7.10
CA LYS A 288 -12.59 18.53 -7.43
C LYS A 288 -13.44 18.62 -6.16
N TYR A 289 -13.15 17.79 -5.15
CA TYR A 289 -13.92 17.79 -3.91
C TYR A 289 -13.82 19.10 -3.13
N ARG A 290 -12.64 19.73 -3.08
CA ARG A 290 -12.51 21.06 -2.44
C ARG A 290 -13.38 22.12 -3.11
N ILE A 291 -13.39 22.15 -4.44
CA ILE A 291 -14.23 23.09 -5.20
C ILE A 291 -15.71 22.81 -4.94
N ASP A 292 -16.13 21.55 -5.05
CA ASP A 292 -17.53 21.15 -4.85
C ASP A 292 -18.00 21.47 -3.41
N ASN A 293 -17.15 21.26 -2.41
CA ASN A 293 -17.45 21.59 -1.01
C ASN A 293 -17.56 23.11 -0.79
N ALA A 294 -16.64 23.88 -1.36
CA ALA A 294 -16.68 25.35 -1.28
C ALA A 294 -17.96 25.91 -1.95
N GLN A 295 -18.34 25.36 -3.11
CA GLN A 295 -19.57 25.75 -3.80
C GLN A 295 -20.82 25.39 -3.00
N ARG A 296 -20.87 24.20 -2.39
CA ARG A 296 -21.99 23.80 -1.51
C ARG A 296 -22.11 24.73 -0.30
N ALA A 297 -20.99 25.05 0.36
CA ALA A 297 -20.97 25.98 1.48
C ALA A 297 -21.46 27.39 1.08
N GLN A 298 -21.04 27.88 -0.10
CA GLN A 298 -21.52 29.16 -0.64
C GLN A 298 -23.02 29.14 -0.94
N GLN A 299 -23.54 28.07 -1.55
CA GLN A 299 -24.97 27.92 -1.81
C GLN A 299 -25.79 27.85 -0.52
N GLU A 300 -25.28 27.18 0.52
CA GLU A 300 -25.92 27.11 1.83
C GLU A 300 -25.92 28.47 2.55
N ALA A 301 -24.83 29.23 2.46
CA ALA A 301 -24.75 30.59 3.01
C ALA A 301 -25.64 31.59 2.25
N GLN A 302 -25.79 31.41 0.93
CA GLN A 302 -26.65 32.25 0.08
C GLN A 302 -28.13 31.87 0.13
N ARG A 303 -28.50 30.69 0.65
CA ARG A 303 -29.90 30.39 0.92
C ARG A 303 -30.40 31.42 1.92
N PRO A 304 -31.26 32.38 1.50
CA PRO A 304 -31.72 33.43 2.41
C PRO A 304 -32.33 32.74 3.63
N GLY A 305 -32.17 33.35 4.81
CA GLY A 305 -32.68 32.89 6.11
C GLY A 305 -34.21 32.76 6.21
N SER A 306 -34.87 32.35 5.13
CA SER A 306 -36.26 32.02 5.01
C SER A 306 -36.67 30.96 6.04
N ARG A 307 -35.81 30.02 6.48
CA ARG A 307 -36.21 29.10 7.57
C ARG A 307 -36.34 29.79 8.94
N LEU A 308 -35.47 30.75 9.28
CA LEU A 308 -35.60 31.54 10.53
C LEU A 308 -36.75 32.55 10.43
N ASN A 309 -36.95 33.18 9.27
CA ASN A 309 -38.07 34.09 9.05
C ASN A 309 -39.42 33.38 8.87
N GLN A 310 -39.46 32.15 8.38
CA GLN A 310 -40.68 31.36 8.18
C GLN A 310 -41.10 30.65 9.48
N ALA A 311 -40.15 30.17 10.30
CA ALA A 311 -40.43 29.74 11.67
C ALA A 311 -40.88 30.93 12.55
N GLY A 312 -40.25 32.10 12.42
CA GLY A 312 -40.69 33.33 13.09
C GLY A 312 -42.07 33.84 12.62
N ARG A 313 -42.40 33.68 11.33
CA ARG A 313 -43.74 34.01 10.79
C ARG A 313 -44.81 32.99 11.19
N GLN A 314 -44.51 31.70 11.21
CA GLN A 314 -45.42 30.65 11.69
C GLN A 314 -45.65 30.75 13.20
N ALA A 315 -44.62 31.02 14.00
CA ALA A 315 -44.76 31.28 15.43
C ALA A 315 -45.56 32.56 15.73
N ARG A 316 -45.46 33.60 14.87
CA ARG A 316 -46.32 34.80 14.96
C ARG A 316 -47.77 34.56 14.52
N GLY A 317 -48.02 33.61 13.61
CA GLY A 317 -49.37 33.21 13.17
C GLY A 317 -50.13 32.39 14.21
N ASN A 318 -49.42 31.55 14.97
CA ASN A 318 -49.99 30.62 15.95
C ASN A 318 -50.01 31.13 17.40
N LEU A 319 -49.91 32.44 17.63
CA LEU A 319 -50.12 33.00 18.97
C LEU A 319 -51.57 32.71 19.45
N PRO A 320 -51.77 32.25 20.71
CA PRO A 320 -53.07 32.17 21.34
C PRO A 320 -53.83 33.50 21.23
N PRO A 321 -55.17 33.49 21.11
CA PRO A 321 -55.98 34.69 20.87
C PRO A 321 -55.76 35.81 21.90
N ASP A 322 -55.39 35.45 23.13
CA ASP A 322 -55.18 36.39 24.24
C ASP A 322 -53.90 37.25 24.04
N LEU A 323 -52.84 36.65 23.50
CA LEU A 323 -51.59 37.36 23.16
C LEU A 323 -51.72 38.20 21.89
N LYS A 324 -52.63 37.84 20.97
CA LYS A 324 -52.95 38.67 19.80
C LYS A 324 -53.64 39.99 20.20
N ARG A 325 -54.48 39.99 21.24
CA ARG A 325 -55.13 41.21 21.77
C ARG A 325 -54.15 42.17 22.44
N LEU A 326 -53.21 41.67 23.24
CA LEU A 326 -52.19 42.48 23.93
C LEU A 326 -51.26 43.22 22.95
N ARG A 327 -50.97 42.61 21.79
CA ARG A 327 -50.13 43.23 20.77
C ARG A 327 -50.84 44.34 19.99
N ALA A 328 -52.16 44.23 19.81
CA ALA A 328 -52.96 45.28 19.15
C ALA A 328 -53.04 46.57 20.00
N LEU A 329 -52.86 46.46 21.32
CA LEU A 329 -52.87 47.60 22.25
C LEU A 329 -51.50 48.29 22.39
N THR A 330 -50.42 47.66 21.91
CA THR A 330 -49.04 48.15 22.07
C THR A 330 -48.35 48.49 20.75
N ALA A 331 -49.02 48.28 19.61
CA ALA A 331 -48.47 48.64 18.31
C ALA A 331 -48.44 50.19 18.15
N PRO A 332 -47.26 50.81 18.00
CA PRO A 332 -47.18 52.25 17.77
C PRO A 332 -47.83 52.60 16.42
N GLN A 333 -48.74 53.58 16.43
CA GLN A 333 -49.31 54.16 15.22
C GLN A 333 -48.19 54.69 14.32
N ALA A 334 -48.19 54.26 13.06
CA ALA A 334 -47.26 54.75 12.05
C ALA A 334 -47.44 56.26 11.86
N PRO A 335 -46.35 57.06 11.87
CA PRO A 335 -46.45 58.49 11.60
C PRO A 335 -46.80 58.75 10.12
N ALA A 336 -47.65 59.74 9.91
CA ALA A 336 -48.09 60.21 8.61
C ALA A 336 -46.92 60.75 7.77
N ALA A 337 -47.00 60.50 6.47
CA ALA A 337 -46.07 60.97 5.46
C ALA A 337 -45.99 62.52 5.44
N GLY A 338 -44.76 63.05 5.42
CA GLY A 338 -44.50 64.44 5.03
C GLY A 338 -43.67 65.23 6.03
N ALA A 339 -42.34 65.12 5.97
CA ALA A 339 -41.44 66.17 6.47
C ALA A 339 -40.09 66.09 5.76
N THR A 340 -39.88 67.01 4.81
CA THR A 340 -38.60 67.35 4.21
C THR A 340 -37.65 67.92 5.27
N LYS A 341 -36.44 67.37 5.43
CA LYS A 341 -35.30 68.12 5.97
C LYS A 341 -34.00 67.81 5.23
N ARG A 342 -33.34 68.92 4.93
CA ARG A 342 -32.11 69.17 4.16
C ARG A 342 -30.83 68.71 4.88
N PRO A 343 -29.68 68.74 4.17
CA PRO A 343 -28.44 68.06 4.57
C PRO A 343 -27.55 68.91 5.46
N VAL A 344 -26.72 68.25 6.28
CA VAL A 344 -25.56 68.83 6.96
C VAL A 344 -24.41 67.83 6.80
N GLY A 345 -23.25 68.36 6.42
CA GLY A 345 -22.10 67.60 5.96
C GLY A 345 -21.05 67.28 7.03
N ALA A 346 -19.99 66.65 6.52
CA ALA A 346 -18.60 66.63 6.96
C ALA A 346 -18.30 66.09 8.37
N ALA A 347 -17.53 65.01 8.44
CA ALA A 347 -16.09 65.12 8.72
C ALA A 347 -15.39 63.76 8.59
N ASP A 348 -14.12 63.87 8.26
CA ASP A 348 -13.08 62.87 8.06
C ASP A 348 -12.95 61.82 9.18
N HIS A 349 -12.52 60.60 8.81
CA HIS A 349 -11.27 60.01 9.28
C HIS A 349 -10.99 58.67 8.58
N ALA A 350 -9.84 58.61 7.91
CA ALA A 350 -9.10 57.41 7.54
C ALA A 350 -7.80 57.36 8.40
N PRO A 351 -6.86 56.42 8.22
CA PRO A 351 -6.94 54.97 7.98
C PRO A 351 -6.03 54.18 8.95
N SER A 352 -6.20 52.85 9.06
CA SER A 352 -5.19 51.89 9.57
C SER A 352 -5.63 50.48 9.15
N GLU A 353 -4.84 49.51 8.71
CA GLU A 353 -3.42 49.37 8.41
C GLU A 353 -3.33 48.13 7.49
N GLN A 354 -2.58 48.25 6.40
CA GLN A 354 -2.24 47.15 5.51
C GLN A 354 -1.03 46.41 6.09
N GLY A 355 -1.20 45.14 6.45
CA GLY A 355 -0.11 44.23 6.75
C GLY A 355 0.43 43.61 5.47
N GLU A 356 1.53 44.18 4.95
CA GLU A 356 2.38 43.56 3.94
C GLU A 356 3.47 42.69 4.59
N GLY A 357 3.67 41.48 4.06
CA GLY A 357 4.97 40.81 4.02
C GLY A 357 4.94 39.29 4.30
N PRO A 358 5.87 38.48 3.74
CA PRO A 358 6.81 38.76 2.65
C PRO A 358 6.76 37.75 1.47
N ARG A 359 7.23 38.24 0.33
CA ARG A 359 7.74 37.47 -0.82
C ARG A 359 8.96 36.65 -0.41
N GLY A 360 8.92 35.34 -0.61
CA GLY A 360 10.09 34.48 -0.76
C GLY A 360 10.38 34.25 -2.23
N GLN A 361 11.50 34.81 -2.72
CA GLN A 361 12.01 34.64 -4.07
C GLN A 361 12.64 33.26 -4.27
N GLN A 362 12.41 32.71 -5.46
CA GLN A 362 13.15 31.62 -6.09
C GLN A 362 14.58 32.05 -6.43
N ALA A 363 15.53 31.14 -6.23
CA ALA A 363 16.71 30.96 -7.09
C ALA A 363 17.26 29.53 -6.93
N GLY A 364 17.14 28.70 -7.98
CA GLY A 364 18.14 27.64 -8.25
C GLY A 364 19.35 28.26 -8.98
N PRO A 365 20.24 27.49 -9.64
CA PRO A 365 20.39 26.03 -9.74
C PRO A 365 21.81 25.55 -9.38
N GLY A 366 22.01 24.25 -9.15
CA GLY A 366 23.35 23.68 -8.94
C GLY A 366 23.40 22.16 -9.02
N GLY A 367 23.50 21.62 -10.22
CA GLY A 367 24.17 20.34 -10.45
C GLY A 367 25.57 20.57 -11.06
N PRO A 368 26.33 19.53 -11.43
CA PRO A 368 26.40 18.17 -10.90
C PRO A 368 27.82 17.86 -10.34
N ARG A 369 27.96 16.87 -9.44
CA ARG A 369 29.27 16.24 -9.17
C ARG A 369 29.21 14.77 -9.53
N GLN A 370 29.79 14.48 -10.69
CA GLN A 370 30.24 13.16 -11.11
C GLN A 370 31.26 12.62 -10.08
N SER A 371 30.99 11.45 -9.54
CA SER A 371 31.97 10.67 -8.76
C SER A 371 32.34 9.47 -9.61
N ARG A 372 33.56 9.47 -10.13
CA ARG A 372 34.21 8.31 -10.77
C ARG A 372 34.49 7.27 -9.69
N SER A 373 34.09 6.03 -9.92
CA SER A 373 34.64 4.86 -9.23
C SER A 373 35.53 4.09 -10.22
N PRO A 374 36.66 3.52 -9.75
CA PRO A 374 37.68 2.92 -10.60
C PRO A 374 37.33 1.49 -11.02
N GLN A 375 37.72 1.15 -12.25
CA GLN A 375 37.88 -0.22 -12.73
C GLN A 375 38.89 -0.98 -11.87
N ARG A 376 38.61 -2.26 -11.63
CA ARG A 376 39.63 -3.25 -11.25
C ARG A 376 39.64 -4.36 -12.30
N ASP A 377 40.87 -4.73 -12.65
CA ASP A 377 41.27 -5.83 -13.52
C ASP A 377 40.88 -7.21 -12.97
#